data_AF-A0A316W002-F1
#
_entry.id   AF-A0A316W002-F1
#
_cell.length_a   1.000
_cell.length_b   1.000
_cell.length_c   1.000
_cell.angle_alpha   90.00
_cell.angle_beta   90.00
_cell.angle_gamma   90.00
#
_symmetry.space_group_name_H-M   'P 1'
#
loop_
_entity.id
_entity.type
_entity.pdbx_description
1 polymer ?
#
loop_
_entity_poly.entity_id
_entity_poly.type
_entity_poly.pdbx_seq_one_letter_code
_entity_poly.pdbx_strand_id
1 'polypeptide(L)'
;MASSRPTAQGAQRIREQDVQELVVWAPSSAAETGLPTLDPSSLYAASLLRSRASLASDAAANSSGSVSTDGPSLRLDRLRCPSALLHPVVPALCQVRSGLVIASGTEEIQESVFAALYECTTEDDKRSNGSRAATNTSADLSRPVTPLAPSISHSSIAALHSLVEAELIPCLLYHLWFTPLFKAYIVPTYSQGLWFPRSRSTPHSLRTQLRPWLKSKLRQIGLGDMLDDGRIEKEREQEELIKKAGVQLRLKKGLDEKERREVRLKFGQTKLAAHVAKVFDTLSSALNEQAYFSGSAQPSTLDVLLFAYLAPLLLPPSAGKVYDALETSSLTSLLHTYRNLVSHTARLRKLLWPTEVSASDDTHRGVNWPLLPSDEQHAPSTAPHSQTDEGLIFATGHAMGSLWSRLRTLPLTLRSLAAPRATQIQRGGAGQEPENATQRAERRRIMLGRTAWILTALIGIVGTAFASGLIEIVTEEEEEEDEEEDEEEDVLVEVMEVDEDTLKDNEGSAATGVGDEDDGAWATVGQEVGREDDATSHENDVTETGDVQ
;
A
#
# COMPACT_ATOMS: atom_id res chain seq x y z
N MET A 1 2.37 31.04 54.73
CA MET A 1 2.26 30.63 53.32
C MET A 1 3.11 29.39 53.12
N ALA A 2 2.51 28.21 53.25
CA ALA A 2 3.21 26.94 53.04
C ALA A 2 3.16 26.59 51.54
N SER A 3 4.30 26.67 50.87
CA SER A 3 4.47 26.16 49.51
C SER A 3 4.40 24.64 49.56
N SER A 4 3.24 24.09 49.19
CA SER A 4 3.06 22.64 49.06
C SER A 4 3.88 22.17 47.85
N ARG A 5 5.08 21.65 48.10
CA ARG A 5 5.82 20.90 47.09
C ARG A 5 4.94 19.75 46.61
N PRO A 6 4.73 19.57 45.29
CA PRO A 6 4.00 18.43 44.78
C PRO A 6 4.69 17.16 45.29
N THR A 7 3.93 16.29 45.96
CA THR A 7 4.42 15.00 46.41
C THR A 7 4.92 14.20 45.21
N ALA A 8 5.99 13.41 45.38
CA ALA A 8 6.60 12.63 44.29
C ALA A 8 5.60 11.75 43.51
N GLN A 9 4.48 11.37 44.14
CA GLN A 9 3.34 10.68 43.50
C GLN A 9 2.64 11.53 42.42
N GLY A 10 2.57 12.85 42.57
CA GLY A 10 1.99 13.74 41.57
C GLY A 10 2.83 13.80 40.28
N ALA A 11 4.16 13.74 40.41
CA ALA A 11 5.07 13.74 39.27
C ALA A 11 5.02 12.43 38.47
N GLN A 12 4.85 11.29 39.14
CA GLN A 12 4.62 10.01 38.45
C GLN A 12 3.30 10.00 37.67
N ARG A 13 2.22 10.57 38.23
CA ARG A 13 0.91 10.65 37.57
C ARG A 13 0.86 11.56 36.33
N ILE A 14 1.81 12.49 36.19
CA ILE A 14 1.92 13.36 35.02
C ILE A 14 2.69 12.65 33.90
N ARG A 15 3.68 11.80 34.23
CA ARG A 15 4.46 11.07 33.23
C ARG A 15 3.71 9.92 32.55
N GLU A 16 2.65 9.39 33.16
CA GLU A 16 1.76 8.40 32.53
C GLU A 16 0.82 9.00 31.45
N GLN A 17 0.83 10.32 31.23
CA GLN A 17 -0.20 11.00 30.42
C GLN A 17 0.07 11.01 28.91
N ASP A 18 1.29 10.73 28.48
CA ASP A 18 1.70 10.84 27.06
C ASP A 18 2.11 9.50 26.44
N VAL A 19 1.46 8.41 26.85
CA VAL A 19 1.60 7.13 26.13
C VAL A 19 0.99 7.30 24.74
N GLN A 20 1.76 6.91 23.72
CA GLN A 20 1.34 6.93 22.32
C GLN A 20 1.11 5.51 21.81
N GLU A 21 0.01 5.34 21.09
CA GLU A 21 -0.41 4.11 20.42
C GLU A 21 -0.34 4.32 18.92
N LEU A 22 0.32 3.40 18.20
CA LEU A 22 0.25 3.35 16.75
C LEU A 22 -0.81 2.34 16.32
N VAL A 23 -1.81 2.84 15.62
CA VAL A 23 -2.85 2.03 15.01
C VAL A 23 -2.35 1.55 13.67
N VAL A 24 -2.33 0.23 13.48
CA VAL A 24 -1.70 -0.46 12.35
C VAL A 24 -2.60 -1.51 11.74
N TRP A 25 -2.47 -1.76 10.45
CA TRP A 25 -3.09 -2.93 9.82
C TRP A 25 -2.34 -4.21 10.17
N ALA A 26 -3.05 -5.34 10.17
CA ALA A 26 -2.49 -6.68 10.31
C ALA A 26 -1.39 -6.78 11.40
N PRO A 27 -1.68 -6.39 12.65
CA PRO A 27 -0.70 -6.54 13.71
C PRO A 27 -0.38 -8.02 13.87
N SER A 28 0.91 -8.33 13.98
CA SER A 28 1.41 -9.68 14.08
C SER A 28 2.15 -9.86 15.39
N SER A 29 2.06 -11.06 15.97
CA SER A 29 2.92 -11.39 17.09
C SER A 29 4.35 -11.49 16.58
N ALA A 30 5.25 -10.73 17.20
CA ALA A 30 6.68 -10.78 16.91
C ALA A 30 7.26 -12.19 17.13
N ALA A 31 6.61 -13.04 17.93
CA ALA A 31 7.02 -14.43 18.09
C ALA A 31 6.83 -15.25 16.80
N GLU A 32 5.80 -14.95 16.01
CA GLU A 32 5.49 -15.69 14.79
C GLU A 32 6.28 -15.18 13.58
N THR A 33 6.31 -13.86 13.39
CA THR A 33 6.91 -13.19 12.22
C THR A 33 8.27 -12.57 12.48
N GLY A 34 8.58 -12.24 13.74
CA GLY A 34 9.64 -11.28 14.06
C GLY A 34 9.34 -9.85 13.59
N LEU A 35 8.11 -9.56 13.16
CA LEU A 35 7.68 -8.24 12.71
C LEU A 35 6.42 -7.79 13.48
N PRO A 36 6.29 -6.49 13.80
CA PRO A 36 5.12 -5.97 14.50
C PRO A 36 3.83 -5.99 13.65
N THR A 37 3.97 -5.91 12.33
CA THR A 37 2.88 -5.85 11.36
C THR A 37 3.42 -6.28 10.00
N LEU A 38 2.55 -6.88 9.19
CA LEU A 38 2.84 -7.29 7.82
C LEU A 38 2.35 -6.28 6.77
N ASP A 39 1.67 -5.21 7.19
CA ASP A 39 1.32 -4.09 6.31
C ASP A 39 2.54 -3.17 6.11
N PRO A 40 3.04 -2.99 4.87
CA PRO A 40 4.26 -2.22 4.64
C PRO A 40 4.21 -0.79 5.17
N SER A 41 3.09 -0.08 4.97
CA SER A 41 2.94 1.30 5.42
C SER A 41 2.94 1.40 6.95
N SER A 42 2.27 0.48 7.62
CA SER A 42 2.26 0.39 9.08
C SER A 42 3.63 0.00 9.64
N LEU A 43 4.34 -0.92 8.98
CA LEU A 43 5.69 -1.33 9.36
C LEU A 43 6.67 -0.16 9.20
N TYR A 44 6.51 0.67 8.16
CA TYR A 44 7.30 1.88 7.95
C TYR A 44 7.11 2.87 9.10
N ALA A 45 5.87 3.22 9.42
CA ALA A 45 5.55 4.14 10.52
C ALA A 45 6.08 3.63 11.87
N ALA A 46 5.88 2.34 12.16
CA ALA A 46 6.39 1.72 13.40
C ALA A 46 7.92 1.77 13.46
N SER A 47 8.58 1.48 12.34
CA SER A 47 10.04 1.44 12.25
C SER A 47 10.67 2.83 12.35
N LEU A 48 10.01 3.87 11.83
CA LEU A 48 10.44 5.27 12.00
C LEU A 48 10.37 5.73 13.46
N LEU A 49 9.28 5.43 14.15
CA LEU A 49 9.12 5.77 15.57
C LEU A 49 10.17 5.03 16.41
N ARG A 50 10.47 3.78 16.06
CA ARG A 50 11.46 2.97 16.78
C ARG A 50 12.90 3.39 16.49
N SER A 51 13.26 3.71 15.25
CA SER A 51 14.60 4.18 14.93
C SER A 51 14.93 5.44 15.73
N ARG A 52 13.99 6.38 15.83
CA ARG A 52 14.10 7.56 16.69
C ARG A 52 14.35 7.24 18.15
N ALA A 53 13.59 6.31 18.73
CA ALA A 53 13.74 5.93 20.13
C ALA A 53 15.16 5.37 20.42
N SER A 54 15.73 4.62 19.47
CA SER A 54 17.12 4.15 19.55
C SER A 54 18.11 5.32 19.59
N LEU A 55 17.94 6.31 18.71
CA LEU A 55 18.80 7.50 18.66
C LEU A 55 18.79 8.28 19.99
N ALA A 56 17.61 8.45 20.57
CA ALA A 56 17.45 9.14 21.85
C ALA A 56 18.11 8.36 23.00
N SER A 57 18.02 7.03 22.98
CA SER A 57 18.67 6.17 23.97
C SER A 57 20.20 6.27 23.90
N ASP A 58 20.78 6.27 22.71
CA ASP A 58 22.23 6.37 22.52
C ASP A 58 22.75 7.76 22.96
N ALA A 59 22.00 8.83 22.65
CA ALA A 59 22.32 10.17 23.11
C ALA A 59 22.27 10.30 24.64
N ALA A 60 21.29 9.67 25.28
CA ALA A 60 21.19 9.63 26.74
C ALA A 60 22.31 8.81 27.39
N ALA A 61 22.72 7.69 26.79
CA ALA A 61 23.83 6.87 27.30
C ALA A 61 25.19 7.58 27.24
N ASN A 62 25.40 8.42 26.22
CA ASN A 62 26.65 9.16 26.04
C ASN A 62 26.71 10.47 26.84
N SER A 63 25.57 11.01 27.27
CA SER A 63 25.52 12.19 28.13
C SER A 63 25.57 11.79 29.60
N SER A 64 26.78 11.68 30.16
CA SER A 64 27.02 11.38 31.59
C SER A 64 26.48 12.44 32.57
N GLY A 65 25.80 13.47 32.08
CA GLY A 65 25.14 14.50 32.87
C GLY A 65 23.65 14.23 32.98
N SER A 66 23.12 14.33 34.20
CA SER A 66 21.68 14.30 34.52
C SER A 66 20.93 15.46 33.82
N VAL A 67 20.77 15.40 32.50
CA VAL A 67 19.90 16.30 31.75
C VAL A 67 18.49 15.75 31.88
N SER A 68 17.57 16.52 32.48
CA SER A 68 16.17 16.09 32.54
C SER A 68 15.60 16.09 31.12
N THR A 69 15.32 14.89 30.62
CA THR A 69 14.64 14.66 29.34
C THR A 69 13.14 14.85 29.54
N ASP A 70 12.71 16.06 29.92
CA ASP A 70 11.28 16.38 30.05
C ASP A 70 10.65 16.80 28.70
N GLY A 71 11.37 16.58 27.59
CA GLY A 71 10.82 16.77 26.24
C GLY A 71 9.81 15.66 25.87
N PRO A 72 8.83 15.96 25.00
CA PRO A 72 7.85 14.98 24.54
C PRO A 72 8.55 13.86 23.75
N SER A 73 8.86 12.75 24.41
CA SER A 73 9.46 11.61 23.74
C SER A 73 8.35 10.86 23.01
N LEU A 74 8.32 10.96 21.67
CA LEU A 74 7.50 10.08 20.83
C LEU A 74 8.03 8.65 20.99
N ARG A 75 7.43 7.88 21.90
CA ARG A 75 7.80 6.49 22.16
C ARG A 75 6.66 5.60 21.72
N LEU A 76 6.97 4.68 20.81
CA LEU A 76 6.02 3.65 20.40
C LEU A 76 5.94 2.59 21.50
N ASP A 77 4.91 2.68 22.32
CA ASP A 77 4.68 1.71 23.39
C ASP A 77 3.70 0.62 22.98
N ARG A 78 2.71 0.96 22.13
CA ARG A 78 1.63 0.05 21.77
C ARG A 78 1.22 0.06 20.31
N LEU A 79 0.90 -1.14 19.82
CA LEU A 79 0.33 -1.38 18.49
C LEU A 79 -1.12 -1.81 18.65
N ARG A 80 -2.01 -1.25 17.82
CA ARG A 80 -3.45 -1.51 17.94
C ARG A 80 -4.10 -1.74 16.58
N CYS A 81 -5.07 -2.66 16.54
CA CYS A 81 -5.93 -2.85 15.37
C CYS A 81 -6.82 -1.61 15.12
N PRO A 82 -7.13 -1.28 13.86
CA PRO A 82 -7.93 -0.12 13.56
C PRO A 82 -9.40 -0.33 13.90
N SER A 83 -9.97 0.67 14.59
CA SER A 83 -11.42 0.84 14.68
C SER A 83 -11.93 1.64 13.47
N ALA A 84 -12.86 1.07 12.70
CA ALA A 84 -13.43 1.72 11.52
C ALA A 84 -14.19 3.03 11.81
N LEU A 85 -14.57 3.28 13.07
CA LEU A 85 -15.24 4.53 13.46
C LEU A 85 -14.25 5.66 13.74
N LEU A 86 -13.05 5.32 14.22
CA LEU A 86 -12.08 6.29 14.74
C LEU A 86 -10.91 6.52 13.79
N HIS A 87 -10.58 5.54 12.95
CA HIS A 87 -9.38 5.55 12.12
C HIS A 87 -9.75 5.46 10.64
N PRO A 88 -10.02 6.61 9.98
CA PRO A 88 -10.30 6.64 8.55
C PRO A 88 -9.06 6.34 7.70
N VAL A 89 -7.87 6.58 8.26
CA VAL A 89 -6.56 6.37 7.63
C VAL A 89 -5.70 5.58 8.61
N VAL A 90 -4.93 4.62 8.08
CA VAL A 90 -4.02 3.76 8.82
C VAL A 90 -2.74 3.66 8.00
N PRO A 91 -1.53 3.76 8.59
CA PRO A 91 -1.27 3.88 10.02
C PRO A 91 -1.74 5.21 10.63
N ALA A 92 -2.05 5.22 11.92
CA ALA A 92 -2.40 6.45 12.65
C ALA A 92 -1.75 6.45 14.03
N LEU A 93 -1.11 7.54 14.41
CA LEU A 93 -0.53 7.75 15.73
C LEU A 93 -1.57 8.42 16.62
N CYS A 94 -1.93 7.77 17.71
CA CYS A 94 -2.98 8.21 18.63
C CYS A 94 -2.42 8.36 20.05
N GLN A 95 -2.96 9.30 20.82
CA GLN A 95 -2.69 9.37 22.25
C GLN A 95 -3.65 8.43 23.01
N VAL A 96 -3.10 7.55 23.85
CA VAL A 96 -3.88 6.47 24.50
C VAL A 96 -5.04 7.00 25.33
N ARG A 97 -4.77 8.04 26.13
CA ARG A 97 -5.73 8.55 27.12
C ARG A 97 -6.90 9.31 26.47
N SER A 98 -6.61 10.14 25.48
CA SER A 98 -7.61 10.99 24.83
C SER A 98 -8.28 10.31 23.63
N GLY A 99 -7.63 9.28 23.06
CA GLY A 99 -8.01 8.73 21.76
C GLY A 99 -7.80 9.72 20.61
N LEU A 100 -7.11 10.85 20.86
CA LEU A 100 -6.85 11.87 19.86
C LEU A 100 -5.82 11.34 18.86
N VAL A 101 -6.15 11.45 17.57
CA VAL A 101 -5.22 11.17 16.47
C VAL A 101 -4.25 12.35 16.36
N ILE A 102 -2.96 12.10 16.63
CA ILE A 102 -1.88 13.07 16.53
C ILE A 102 -1.46 13.23 15.07
N ALA A 103 -1.31 12.10 14.35
CA ALA A 103 -0.90 12.06 12.96
C ALA A 103 -1.55 10.86 12.26
N SER A 104 -1.94 11.03 11.00
CA SER A 104 -2.63 10.01 10.21
C SER A 104 -1.97 9.80 8.84
N GLY A 105 -1.70 8.55 8.50
CA GLY A 105 -0.91 8.18 7.33
C GLY A 105 0.59 8.28 7.57
N THR A 106 1.36 7.73 6.63
CA THR A 106 2.83 7.65 6.73
C THR A 106 3.50 9.01 6.62
N GLU A 107 2.97 9.92 5.78
CA GLU A 107 3.52 11.27 5.57
C GLU A 107 3.41 12.13 6.83
N GLU A 108 2.21 12.25 7.43
CA GLU A 108 2.01 13.04 8.65
C GLU A 108 2.81 12.48 9.84
N ILE A 109 2.93 11.15 9.93
CA ILE A 109 3.75 10.51 10.97
C ILE A 109 5.23 10.82 10.75
N GLN A 110 5.72 10.74 9.52
CA GLN A 110 7.10 11.07 9.18
C GLN A 110 7.42 12.54 9.46
N GLU A 111 6.52 13.46 9.10
CA GLU A 111 6.64 14.89 9.41
C GLU A 111 6.68 15.13 10.93
N SER A 112 5.81 14.45 11.69
CA SER A 112 5.79 14.55 13.15
C SER A 112 7.10 14.04 13.77
N VAL A 113 7.64 12.94 13.25
CA VAL A 113 8.94 12.39 13.67
C VAL A 113 10.07 13.37 13.34
N PHE A 114 10.06 14.01 12.17
CA PHE A 114 11.07 15.00 11.81
C PHE A 114 10.96 16.29 12.63
N ALA A 115 9.76 16.83 12.81
CA ALA A 115 9.52 18.04 13.60
C ALA A 115 10.10 17.88 15.01
N ALA A 116 9.83 16.75 15.65
CA ALA A 116 10.33 16.51 16.99
C ALA A 116 11.84 16.17 17.02
N LEU A 117 12.50 15.85 15.88
CA LEU A 117 13.98 15.76 15.81
C LEU A 117 14.61 17.15 15.74
N TYR A 118 14.00 18.06 14.97
CA TYR A 118 14.48 19.45 14.87
C TYR A 118 14.42 20.18 16.21
N GLU A 119 13.33 20.00 16.98
CA GLU A 119 13.19 20.65 18.29
C GLU A 119 14.35 20.32 19.25
N CYS A 120 14.82 19.07 19.28
CA CYS A 120 15.94 18.65 20.13
C CYS A 120 17.25 19.38 19.78
N THR A 121 17.52 19.65 18.50
CA THR A 121 18.77 20.32 18.09
C THR A 121 18.81 21.80 18.49
N THR A 122 17.66 22.47 18.53
CA THR A 122 17.61 23.92 18.79
C THR A 122 17.74 24.33 20.25
N GLU A 123 17.41 23.43 21.19
CA GLU A 123 17.54 23.69 22.64
C GLU A 123 19.02 23.75 23.08
N ASP A 124 19.89 22.93 22.49
CA ASP A 124 21.31 22.88 22.85
C ASP A 124 22.08 24.14 22.41
N ASP A 125 21.71 24.74 21.28
CA ASP A 125 22.30 26.00 20.79
C ASP A 125 21.92 27.20 21.67
N LYS A 126 20.75 27.18 22.30
CA LYS A 126 20.33 28.25 23.22
C LYS A 126 21.03 28.16 24.58
N ARG A 127 21.27 26.94 25.09
CA ARG A 127 21.97 26.76 26.38
C ARG A 127 23.47 27.05 26.29
N SER A 128 24.10 26.71 25.17
CA SER A 128 25.54 26.97 24.98
C SER A 128 25.88 28.46 24.80
N ASN A 129 24.97 29.26 24.25
CA ASN A 129 25.18 30.71 24.06
C ASN A 129 24.96 31.57 25.31
N GLY A 130 24.37 31.03 26.39
CA GLY A 130 24.12 31.76 27.63
C GLY A 130 25.29 31.81 28.62
N SER A 131 26.34 31.01 28.42
CA SER A 131 27.41 30.79 29.41
C SER A 131 28.83 30.94 28.86
N ARG A 132 29.04 31.92 27.96
CA ARG A 132 30.37 32.27 27.44
C ARG A 132 30.62 33.79 27.53
N ALA A 133 30.62 34.30 28.75
CA ALA A 133 31.45 35.44 29.08
C ALA A 133 32.90 34.95 29.28
N ALA A 134 33.79 35.36 28.38
CA ALA A 134 35.24 35.42 28.50
C ALA A 134 36.00 34.13 28.88
N THR A 135 36.53 33.42 27.87
CA THR A 135 37.92 32.94 27.89
C THR A 135 38.39 32.70 26.45
N ASN A 136 39.26 33.61 26.00
CA ASN A 136 39.99 33.51 24.75
C ASN A 136 41.04 32.41 24.88
N THR A 137 40.88 31.30 24.15
CA THR A 137 42.01 30.41 23.86
C THR A 137 41.93 30.01 22.40
N SER A 138 42.60 30.85 21.60
CA SER A 138 42.98 30.59 20.22
C SER A 138 44.12 29.55 20.21
N ALA A 139 44.17 28.75 19.14
CA ALA A 139 45.19 27.76 18.78
C ALA A 139 44.82 26.30 19.08
N ASP A 140 44.08 25.67 18.15
CA ASP A 140 44.58 24.45 17.47
C ASP A 140 43.75 24.17 16.21
N LEU A 141 44.10 24.86 15.11
CA LEU A 141 43.47 24.74 13.78
C LEU A 141 44.48 24.15 12.79
N SER A 142 44.87 22.89 13.00
CA SER A 142 45.61 22.13 12.00
C SER A 142 45.51 20.62 12.24
N ARG A 143 44.28 20.09 12.28
CA ARG A 143 44.08 18.65 12.07
C ARG A 143 43.69 18.42 10.61
N PRO A 144 44.51 17.73 9.80
CA PRO A 144 44.17 17.45 8.42
C PRO A 144 42.90 16.59 8.42
N VAL A 145 41.85 17.14 7.81
CA VAL A 145 40.61 16.41 7.50
C VAL A 145 41.00 15.34 6.50
N THR A 146 41.20 14.12 6.99
CA THR A 146 41.28 12.92 6.17
C THR A 146 40.07 12.97 5.22
N PRO A 147 40.24 12.78 3.90
CA PRO A 147 39.10 12.73 3.00
C PRO A 147 38.25 11.52 3.40
N LEU A 148 37.22 11.76 4.21
CA LEU A 148 36.18 10.78 4.48
C LEU A 148 35.68 10.30 3.12
N ALA A 149 35.54 8.99 2.97
CA ALA A 149 34.91 8.37 1.81
C ALA A 149 33.67 9.19 1.39
N PRO A 150 33.41 9.36 0.09
CA PRO A 150 32.37 10.26 -0.41
C PRO A 150 31.03 9.89 0.22
N SER A 151 30.64 10.62 1.26
CA SER A 151 29.36 10.46 1.92
C SER A 151 28.32 10.78 0.87
N ILE A 152 27.39 9.84 0.64
CA ILE A 152 26.32 10.01 -0.33
C ILE A 152 25.59 11.32 0.02
N SER A 153 25.53 12.23 -0.94
CA SER A 153 24.90 13.54 -0.73
C SER A 153 23.44 13.38 -0.32
N HIS A 154 22.92 14.24 0.56
CA HIS A 154 21.50 14.25 0.93
C HIS A 154 20.57 14.27 -0.30
N SER A 155 20.98 14.95 -1.38
CA SER A 155 20.27 14.95 -2.67
C SER A 155 20.21 13.56 -3.32
N SER A 156 21.26 12.75 -3.20
CA SER A 156 21.28 11.38 -3.72
C SER A 156 20.35 10.47 -2.91
N ILE A 157 20.34 10.59 -1.56
CA ILE A 157 19.37 9.86 -0.73
C ILE A 157 17.94 10.24 -1.08
N ALA A 158 17.67 11.53 -1.28
CA ALA A 158 16.35 12.01 -1.70
C ALA A 158 15.93 11.48 -3.08
N ALA A 159 16.87 11.42 -4.03
CA ALA A 159 16.63 10.85 -5.36
C ALA A 159 16.31 9.34 -5.28
N LEU A 160 17.05 8.59 -4.46
CA LEU A 160 16.80 7.16 -4.24
C LEU A 160 15.47 6.93 -3.51
N HIS A 161 15.10 7.79 -2.58
CA HIS A 161 13.78 7.77 -1.93
C HIS A 161 12.66 7.93 -2.95
N SER A 162 12.78 8.95 -3.82
CA SER A 162 11.82 9.18 -4.90
C SER A 162 11.75 7.99 -5.87
N LEU A 163 12.88 7.37 -6.20
CA LEU A 163 12.93 6.16 -7.03
C LEU A 163 12.15 5.00 -6.39
N VAL A 164 12.38 4.74 -5.10
CA VAL A 164 11.65 3.69 -4.37
C VAL A 164 10.14 3.97 -4.35
N GLU A 165 9.74 5.19 -4.05
CA GLU A 165 8.33 5.56 -3.98
C GLU A 165 7.61 5.55 -5.32
N ALA A 166 8.27 6.04 -6.36
CA ALA A 166 7.68 6.19 -7.68
C ALA A 166 7.66 4.86 -8.47
N GLU A 167 8.72 4.06 -8.37
CA GLU A 167 8.92 2.88 -9.23
C GLU A 167 8.76 1.55 -8.46
N LEU A 168 9.43 1.41 -7.31
CA LEU A 168 9.47 0.13 -6.60
C LEU A 168 8.17 -0.19 -5.86
N ILE A 169 7.67 0.75 -5.05
CA ILE A 169 6.50 0.54 -4.19
C ILE A 169 5.26 0.10 -4.99
N PRO A 170 4.91 0.73 -6.12
CA PRO A 170 3.80 0.25 -6.96
C PRO A 170 3.98 -1.20 -7.40
N CYS A 171 5.19 -1.59 -7.79
CA CYS A 171 5.47 -2.96 -8.23
C CYS A 171 5.30 -3.98 -7.09
N LEU A 172 5.81 -3.66 -5.89
CA LEU A 172 5.67 -4.53 -4.71
C LEU A 172 4.21 -4.64 -4.25
N LEU A 173 3.49 -3.52 -4.23
CA LEU A 173 2.07 -3.51 -3.88
C LEU A 173 1.22 -4.26 -4.91
N TYR A 174 1.53 -4.14 -6.21
CA TYR A 174 0.90 -4.97 -7.23
C TYR A 174 1.11 -6.44 -6.96
N HIS A 175 2.36 -6.83 -6.68
CA HIS A 175 2.73 -8.21 -6.41
C HIS A 175 1.97 -8.78 -5.20
N LEU A 176 1.87 -8.02 -4.10
CA LEU A 176 1.15 -8.43 -2.90
C LEU A 176 -0.38 -8.50 -3.10
N TRP A 177 -0.98 -7.49 -3.73
CA TRP A 177 -2.43 -7.30 -3.72
C TRP A 177 -3.17 -7.86 -4.94
N PHE A 178 -2.50 -8.05 -6.07
CA PHE A 178 -3.14 -8.40 -7.34
C PHE A 178 -2.69 -9.72 -7.95
N THR A 179 -1.75 -10.43 -7.31
CA THR A 179 -1.34 -11.79 -7.70
C THR A 179 -2.05 -12.85 -6.83
N PRO A 180 -1.81 -14.16 -7.04
CA PRO A 180 -2.31 -15.21 -6.15
C PRO A 180 -1.92 -15.03 -4.67
N LEU A 181 -0.86 -14.26 -4.37
CA LEU A 181 -0.46 -13.91 -3.01
C LEU A 181 -1.55 -13.19 -2.23
N PHE A 182 -2.46 -12.49 -2.89
CA PHE A 182 -3.54 -11.82 -2.19
C PHE A 182 -4.40 -12.81 -1.38
N LYS A 183 -4.76 -13.94 -2.01
CA LYS A 183 -5.60 -14.96 -1.35
C LYS A 183 -4.78 -15.80 -0.37
N ALA A 184 -3.55 -16.15 -0.76
CA ALA A 184 -2.70 -17.05 0.04
C ALA A 184 -2.13 -16.36 1.28
N TYR A 185 -1.72 -15.09 1.16
CA TYR A 185 -0.94 -14.37 2.17
C TYR A 185 -1.69 -13.15 2.73
N ILE A 186 -2.18 -12.22 1.90
CA ILE A 186 -2.77 -10.96 2.37
C ILE A 186 -4.09 -11.19 3.11
N VAL A 187 -5.01 -11.99 2.57
CA VAL A 187 -6.32 -12.22 3.19
C VAL A 187 -6.17 -12.83 4.60
N PRO A 188 -5.43 -13.93 4.81
CA PRO A 188 -5.22 -14.46 6.16
C PRO A 188 -4.58 -13.44 7.10
N THR A 189 -3.53 -12.77 6.64
CA THR A 189 -2.77 -11.78 7.42
C THR A 189 -3.63 -10.60 7.88
N TYR A 190 -4.38 -9.96 6.97
CA TYR A 190 -5.24 -8.83 7.32
C TYR A 190 -6.51 -9.25 8.03
N SER A 191 -6.90 -10.53 7.95
CA SER A 191 -8.03 -11.06 8.71
C SER A 191 -7.69 -11.27 10.18
N GLN A 192 -6.41 -11.46 10.51
CA GLN A 192 -5.94 -11.57 11.90
C GLN A 192 -6.20 -10.24 12.64
N GLY A 193 -6.89 -10.32 13.77
CA GLY A 193 -7.26 -9.16 14.58
C GLY A 193 -8.49 -8.38 14.12
N LEU A 194 -9.17 -8.80 13.04
CA LEU A 194 -10.45 -8.23 12.63
C LEU A 194 -11.62 -9.17 12.98
N TRP A 195 -12.70 -8.60 13.51
CA TRP A 195 -13.93 -9.34 13.77
C TRP A 195 -14.69 -9.68 12.48
N PHE A 196 -15.42 -10.80 12.47
CA PHE A 196 -16.36 -11.12 11.38
C PHE A 196 -17.53 -10.12 11.40
N PRO A 197 -17.96 -9.54 10.26
CA PRO A 197 -17.63 -9.87 8.86
C PRO A 197 -16.47 -9.04 8.25
N ARG A 198 -15.80 -8.21 9.04
CA ARG A 198 -14.70 -7.34 8.55
C ARG A 198 -13.46 -8.12 8.16
N SER A 199 -13.16 -9.21 8.84
CA SER A 199 -12.05 -10.10 8.50
C SER A 199 -12.06 -10.55 7.03
N ARG A 200 -13.26 -10.73 6.45
CA ARG A 200 -13.41 -11.08 5.03
C ARG A 200 -13.54 -9.86 4.13
N SER A 201 -14.32 -8.86 4.51
CA SER A 201 -14.64 -7.73 3.62
C SER A 201 -13.53 -6.68 3.53
N THR A 202 -12.77 -6.46 4.60
CA THR A 202 -11.75 -5.39 4.66
C THR A 202 -10.63 -5.59 3.63
N PRO A 203 -9.97 -6.77 3.50
CA PRO A 203 -8.93 -6.95 2.50
C PRO A 203 -9.43 -6.70 1.06
N HIS A 204 -10.64 -7.15 0.73
CA HIS A 204 -11.23 -6.91 -0.58
C HIS A 204 -11.58 -5.43 -0.81
N SER A 205 -12.05 -4.74 0.23
CA SER A 205 -12.29 -3.30 0.19
C SER A 205 -11.00 -2.52 -0.06
N LEU A 206 -9.94 -2.83 0.70
CA LEU A 206 -8.62 -2.21 0.53
C LEU A 206 -8.04 -2.45 -0.86
N ARG A 207 -8.13 -3.69 -1.37
CA ARG A 207 -7.72 -4.02 -2.74
C ARG A 207 -8.46 -3.17 -3.78
N THR A 208 -9.76 -2.97 -3.59
CA THR A 208 -10.60 -2.18 -4.48
C THR A 208 -10.23 -0.69 -4.43
N GLN A 209 -9.93 -0.16 -3.25
CA GLN A 209 -9.49 1.22 -3.05
C GLN A 209 -8.08 1.48 -3.60
N LEU A 210 -7.17 0.49 -3.50
CA LEU A 210 -5.81 0.59 -3.99
C LEU A 210 -5.73 0.56 -5.53
N ARG A 211 -6.65 -0.15 -6.19
CA ARG A 211 -6.62 -0.41 -7.64
C ARG A 211 -6.48 0.87 -8.50
N PRO A 212 -7.26 1.95 -8.32
CA PRO A 212 -7.17 3.13 -9.20
C PRO A 212 -5.83 3.86 -9.08
N TRP A 213 -5.35 4.04 -7.85
CA TRP A 213 -4.05 4.66 -7.58
C TRP A 213 -2.94 3.82 -8.21
N LEU A 214 -2.97 2.50 -7.99
CA LEU A 214 -1.96 1.60 -8.51
C LEU A 214 -1.98 1.51 -10.03
N LYS A 215 -3.16 1.49 -10.65
CA LYS A 215 -3.31 1.54 -12.12
C LYS A 215 -2.68 2.81 -12.70
N SER A 216 -2.88 3.95 -12.04
CA SER A 216 -2.25 5.22 -12.45
C SER A 216 -0.72 5.15 -12.36
N LYS A 217 -0.18 4.67 -11.23
CA LYS A 217 1.27 4.55 -11.01
C LYS A 217 1.93 3.54 -11.95
N LEU A 218 1.36 2.35 -12.11
CA LEU A 218 1.87 1.37 -13.06
C LEU A 218 1.80 1.88 -14.49
N ARG A 219 0.79 2.67 -14.87
CA ARG A 219 0.74 3.30 -16.19
C ARG A 219 1.90 4.29 -16.41
N GLN A 220 2.29 5.06 -15.40
CA GLN A 220 3.45 5.96 -15.48
C GLN A 220 4.75 5.19 -15.74
N ILE A 221 4.87 3.97 -15.21
CA ILE A 221 6.02 3.08 -15.38
C ILE A 221 5.92 2.25 -16.69
N GLY A 222 4.82 2.37 -17.45
CA GLY A 222 4.59 1.57 -18.66
C GLY A 222 4.10 0.13 -18.38
N LEU A 223 3.61 -0.14 -17.17
CA LEU A 223 3.02 -1.41 -16.70
C LEU A 223 1.48 -1.31 -16.53
N GLY A 224 0.85 -0.26 -17.03
CA GLY A 224 -0.57 0.04 -16.78
C GLY A 224 -1.56 -1.03 -17.25
N ASP A 225 -1.20 -1.80 -18.27
CA ASP A 225 -2.04 -2.86 -18.84
C ASP A 225 -2.25 -4.05 -17.87
N MET A 226 -1.40 -4.18 -16.84
CA MET A 226 -1.45 -5.29 -15.89
C MET A 226 -2.67 -5.28 -14.97
N LEU A 227 -3.32 -4.12 -14.81
CA LEU A 227 -4.54 -3.94 -14.01
C LEU A 227 -5.76 -3.63 -14.87
N ASP A 228 -5.64 -3.67 -16.20
CA ASP A 228 -6.75 -3.32 -17.08
C ASP A 228 -7.67 -4.51 -17.39
N ASP A 229 -8.33 -4.99 -16.32
CA ASP A 229 -9.40 -6.00 -16.43
C ASP A 229 -10.50 -5.53 -17.40
N GLY A 230 -10.74 -4.21 -17.45
CA GLY A 230 -11.77 -3.60 -18.31
C GLY A 230 -11.44 -3.67 -19.79
N ARG A 231 -10.17 -3.81 -20.19
CA ARG A 231 -9.83 -4.06 -21.59
C ARG A 231 -10.23 -5.46 -22.02
N ILE A 232 -10.01 -6.45 -21.15
CA ILE A 232 -10.41 -7.84 -21.40
C ILE A 232 -11.93 -7.94 -21.47
N GLU A 233 -12.64 -7.27 -20.56
CA GLU A 233 -14.10 -7.28 -20.58
C GLU A 233 -14.65 -6.60 -21.84
N LYS A 234 -14.07 -5.48 -22.28
CA LYS A 234 -14.47 -4.84 -23.54
C LYS A 234 -14.16 -5.70 -24.76
N GLU A 235 -13.00 -6.35 -24.79
CA GLU A 235 -12.63 -7.29 -25.86
C GLU A 235 -13.65 -8.46 -25.89
N ARG A 236 -14.05 -8.98 -24.73
CA ARG A 236 -15.09 -10.00 -24.59
C ARG A 236 -16.48 -9.51 -25.01
N GLU A 237 -16.91 -8.35 -24.55
CA GLU A 237 -18.18 -7.73 -24.94
C GLU A 237 -18.24 -7.50 -26.46
N GLN A 238 -17.13 -7.05 -27.06
CA GLN A 238 -17.03 -6.90 -28.51
C GLN A 238 -17.10 -8.25 -29.24
N GLU A 239 -16.40 -9.28 -28.76
CA GLU A 239 -16.48 -10.63 -29.32
C GLU A 239 -17.90 -11.21 -29.20
N GLU A 240 -18.59 -10.99 -28.07
CA GLU A 240 -19.98 -11.39 -27.88
C GLU A 240 -20.95 -10.63 -28.81
N LEU A 241 -20.71 -9.34 -29.06
CA LEU A 241 -21.49 -8.54 -30.01
C LEU A 241 -21.27 -8.97 -31.46
N ILE A 242 -20.03 -9.26 -31.85
CA ILE A 242 -19.72 -9.78 -33.19
C ILE A 242 -20.38 -11.15 -33.39
N LYS A 243 -20.33 -12.01 -32.36
CA LYS A 243 -21.00 -13.32 -32.37
C LYS A 243 -22.52 -13.18 -32.51
N LYS A 244 -23.13 -12.22 -31.81
CA LYS A 244 -24.57 -11.91 -31.91
C LYS A 244 -24.96 -11.32 -33.28
N ALA A 245 -24.06 -10.60 -33.93
CA ALA A 245 -24.30 -10.01 -35.25
C ALA A 245 -24.28 -11.03 -36.40
N GLY A 246 -24.08 -12.33 -36.12
CA GLY A 246 -24.06 -13.38 -37.15
C GLY A 246 -22.87 -13.28 -38.11
N VAL A 247 -21.93 -12.36 -37.87
CA VAL A 247 -20.70 -12.26 -38.65
C VAL A 247 -19.82 -13.43 -38.23
N GLN A 248 -19.94 -14.54 -38.97
CA GLN A 248 -18.99 -15.64 -38.91
C GLN A 248 -17.66 -15.15 -39.49
N LEU A 249 -16.92 -14.33 -38.73
CA LEU A 249 -15.53 -14.12 -39.01
C LEU A 249 -14.90 -15.52 -38.99
N ARG A 250 -14.37 -15.96 -40.12
CA ARG A 250 -13.43 -17.07 -40.22
C ARG A 250 -12.15 -16.66 -39.47
N LEU A 251 -12.27 -16.52 -38.15
CA LEU A 251 -11.19 -16.18 -37.25
C LEU A 251 -10.22 -17.34 -37.38
N LYS A 252 -9.07 -17.05 -37.98
CA LYS A 252 -7.88 -17.92 -37.90
C LYS A 252 -7.81 -18.44 -36.48
N LYS A 253 -7.76 -19.76 -36.32
CA LYS A 253 -7.73 -20.49 -35.04
C LYS A 253 -6.68 -19.84 -34.11
N GLY A 254 -7.11 -18.84 -33.36
CA GLY A 254 -6.27 -18.07 -32.46
C GLY A 254 -6.07 -18.84 -31.17
N LEU A 255 -5.12 -18.39 -30.36
CA LEU A 255 -5.01 -18.89 -28.99
C LEU A 255 -6.34 -18.73 -28.26
N ASP A 256 -6.68 -19.72 -27.44
CA ASP A 256 -7.85 -19.70 -26.57
C ASP A 256 -7.82 -18.48 -25.64
N GLU A 257 -8.98 -17.99 -25.20
CA GLU A 257 -9.06 -16.80 -24.34
C GLU A 257 -8.26 -17.00 -23.04
N LYS A 258 -8.30 -18.23 -22.51
CA LYS A 258 -7.52 -18.63 -21.34
C LYS A 258 -6.02 -18.56 -21.60
N GLU A 259 -5.57 -19.09 -22.74
CA GLU A 259 -4.16 -19.05 -23.13
C GLU A 259 -3.70 -17.61 -23.38
N ARG A 260 -4.50 -16.76 -24.04
CA ARG A 260 -4.19 -15.33 -24.22
C ARG A 260 -4.04 -14.61 -22.88
N ARG A 261 -4.95 -14.89 -21.93
CA ARG A 261 -4.88 -14.32 -20.57
C ARG A 261 -3.61 -14.79 -19.85
N GLU A 262 -3.26 -16.06 -19.94
CA GLU A 262 -2.05 -16.61 -19.33
C GLU A 262 -0.78 -16.02 -19.96
N VAL A 263 -0.71 -15.93 -21.29
CA VAL A 263 0.42 -15.29 -22.00
C VAL A 263 0.55 -13.82 -21.61
N ARG A 264 -0.55 -13.07 -21.55
CA ARG A 264 -0.55 -11.66 -21.11
C ARG A 264 -0.08 -11.52 -19.66
N LEU A 265 -0.54 -12.41 -18.77
CA LEU A 265 -0.09 -12.44 -17.37
C LEU A 265 1.40 -12.74 -17.25
N LYS A 266 1.90 -13.78 -17.94
CA LYS A 266 3.33 -14.13 -17.95
C LYS A 266 4.17 -13.00 -18.52
N PHE A 267 3.76 -12.42 -19.65
CA PHE A 267 4.42 -11.26 -20.25
C PHE A 267 4.48 -10.07 -19.29
N GLY A 268 3.35 -9.75 -18.63
CA GLY A 268 3.28 -8.72 -17.61
C GLY A 268 4.22 -9.00 -16.44
N GLN A 269 4.26 -10.25 -15.95
CA GLN A 269 5.15 -10.67 -14.87
C GLN A 269 6.63 -10.56 -15.27
N THR A 270 7.01 -10.97 -16.48
CA THR A 270 8.39 -10.80 -16.99
C THR A 270 8.76 -9.33 -17.10
N LYS A 271 7.85 -8.48 -17.61
CA LYS A 271 8.07 -7.04 -17.72
C LYS A 271 8.21 -6.37 -16.35
N LEU A 272 7.35 -6.75 -15.40
CA LEU A 272 7.42 -6.32 -13.99
C LEU A 272 8.75 -6.73 -13.37
N ALA A 273 9.15 -7.99 -13.51
CA ALA A 273 10.40 -8.52 -12.96
C ALA A 273 11.62 -7.80 -13.56
N ALA A 274 11.65 -7.56 -14.87
CA ALA A 274 12.72 -6.82 -15.53
C ALA A 274 12.82 -5.37 -15.04
N HIS A 275 11.67 -4.71 -14.83
CA HIS A 275 11.65 -3.35 -14.29
C HIS A 275 12.13 -3.32 -12.83
N VAL A 276 11.63 -4.21 -11.97
CA VAL A 276 12.06 -4.32 -10.57
C VAL A 276 13.55 -4.66 -10.47
N ALA A 277 14.06 -5.53 -11.35
CA ALA A 277 15.49 -5.86 -11.41
C ALA A 277 16.33 -4.60 -11.65
N LYS A 278 15.96 -3.76 -12.62
CA LYS A 278 16.66 -2.49 -12.88
C LYS A 278 16.69 -1.56 -11.64
N VAL A 279 15.58 -1.49 -10.90
CA VAL A 279 15.51 -0.70 -9.67
C VAL A 279 16.41 -1.31 -8.58
N PHE A 280 16.39 -2.64 -8.42
CA PHE A 280 17.25 -3.35 -7.49
C PHE A 280 18.74 -3.27 -7.84
N ASP A 281 19.11 -3.31 -9.12
CA ASP A 281 20.49 -3.05 -9.57
C ASP A 281 20.95 -1.66 -9.13
N THR A 282 20.09 -0.66 -9.31
CA THR A 282 20.39 0.73 -8.91
C THR A 282 20.54 0.85 -7.39
N LEU A 283 19.62 0.27 -6.62
CA LEU A 283 19.67 0.29 -5.16
C LEU A 283 20.86 -0.53 -4.61
N SER A 284 21.16 -1.68 -5.19
CA SER A 284 22.28 -2.52 -4.78
C SER A 284 23.62 -1.86 -5.09
N SER A 285 23.73 -1.18 -6.23
CA SER A 285 24.91 -0.38 -6.59
C SER A 285 25.09 0.81 -5.65
N ALA A 286 24.00 1.52 -5.32
CA ALA A 286 24.04 2.64 -4.39
C ALA A 286 24.36 2.22 -2.94
N LEU A 287 23.85 1.07 -2.49
CA LEU A 287 24.16 0.53 -1.16
C LEU A 287 25.61 0.03 -1.09
N ASN A 288 26.09 -0.60 -2.17
CA ASN A 288 27.43 -1.19 -2.26
C ASN A 288 27.74 -2.10 -1.06
N GLU A 289 28.94 -2.02 -0.47
CA GLU A 289 29.34 -2.71 0.76
C GLU A 289 28.93 -1.96 2.05
N GLN A 290 28.20 -0.85 1.94
CA GLN A 290 27.83 -0.05 3.10
C GLN A 290 26.75 -0.73 3.95
N ALA A 291 26.71 -0.36 5.22
CA ALA A 291 25.66 -0.84 6.12
C ALA A 291 24.28 -0.24 5.79
N TYR A 292 24.26 1.03 5.40
CA TYR A 292 23.08 1.86 5.18
C TYR A 292 23.32 2.85 4.01
N PHE A 293 22.26 3.30 3.35
CA PHE A 293 22.37 4.21 2.18
C PHE A 293 22.97 5.59 2.48
N SER A 294 22.97 6.01 3.74
CA SER A 294 23.60 7.28 4.14
C SER A 294 25.12 7.18 4.30
N GLY A 295 25.67 5.96 4.31
CA GLY A 295 27.04 5.69 4.75
C GLY A 295 27.28 5.94 6.25
N SER A 296 26.26 6.35 7.00
CA SER A 296 26.36 6.56 8.45
C SER A 296 26.25 5.25 9.23
N ALA A 297 26.54 5.27 10.53
CA ALA A 297 26.34 4.12 11.41
C ALA A 297 24.85 3.85 11.73
N GLN A 298 23.95 4.75 11.34
CA GLN A 298 22.54 4.72 11.68
C GLN A 298 21.68 4.61 10.42
N PRO A 299 20.50 3.97 10.52
CA PRO A 299 19.61 3.82 9.39
C PRO A 299 18.98 5.16 9.02
N SER A 300 19.00 5.50 7.74
CA SER A 300 18.26 6.64 7.18
C SER A 300 16.77 6.32 7.01
N THR A 301 15.97 7.33 6.69
CA THR A 301 14.55 7.11 6.37
C THR A 301 14.35 6.25 5.13
N LEU A 302 15.25 6.35 4.14
CA LEU A 302 15.27 5.47 2.97
C LEU A 302 15.52 4.02 3.38
N ASP A 303 16.45 3.78 4.29
CA ASP A 303 16.74 2.43 4.82
C ASP A 303 15.48 1.83 5.46
N VAL A 304 14.79 2.63 6.30
CA VAL A 304 13.56 2.22 6.99
C VAL A 304 12.40 1.99 6.01
N LEU A 305 12.26 2.84 4.99
CA LEU A 305 11.26 2.69 3.94
C LEU A 305 11.48 1.40 3.15
N LEU A 306 12.71 1.18 2.68
CA LEU A 306 13.04 -0.01 1.91
C LEU A 306 12.83 -1.27 2.75
N PHE A 307 13.27 -1.26 4.02
CA PHE A 307 13.01 -2.36 4.96
C PHE A 307 11.53 -2.65 5.08
N ALA A 308 10.69 -1.64 5.28
CA ALA A 308 9.25 -1.84 5.51
C ALA A 308 8.53 -2.49 4.33
N TYR A 309 8.99 -2.25 3.09
CA TYR A 309 8.39 -2.85 1.89
C TYR A 309 9.02 -4.18 1.48
N LEU A 310 10.30 -4.42 1.79
CA LEU A 310 10.96 -5.70 1.50
C LEU A 310 10.74 -6.74 2.60
N ALA A 311 10.65 -6.33 3.86
CA ALA A 311 10.53 -7.23 5.00
C ALA A 311 9.32 -8.18 4.93
N PRO A 312 8.10 -7.74 4.54
CA PRO A 312 6.95 -8.65 4.40
C PRO A 312 7.15 -9.74 3.34
N LEU A 313 8.03 -9.50 2.36
CA LEU A 313 8.37 -10.46 1.30
C LEU A 313 9.54 -11.38 1.68
N LEU A 314 10.49 -10.88 2.49
CA LEU A 314 11.71 -11.61 2.86
C LEU A 314 11.63 -12.32 4.20
N LEU A 315 10.77 -11.85 5.10
CA LEU A 315 10.67 -12.32 6.47
C LEU A 315 9.25 -12.86 6.70
N PRO A 316 8.86 -13.92 5.98
CA PRO A 316 7.59 -14.57 6.24
C PRO A 316 7.52 -15.07 7.70
N PRO A 317 6.32 -15.17 8.28
CA PRO A 317 6.15 -15.87 9.53
C PRO A 317 6.71 -17.29 9.51
N SER A 318 7.06 -17.81 10.68
CA SER A 318 7.73 -19.11 10.80
C SER A 318 6.76 -20.29 10.65
N ALA A 319 5.45 -20.03 10.70
CA ALA A 319 4.42 -21.05 10.91
C ALA A 319 3.45 -21.17 9.73
N GLY A 320 3.52 -22.25 8.94
CA GLY A 320 2.43 -22.69 8.05
C GLY A 320 2.70 -22.77 6.54
N LYS A 321 1.77 -23.41 5.81
CA LYS A 321 1.77 -23.62 4.34
C LYS A 321 1.60 -22.35 3.49
N VAL A 322 1.50 -21.19 4.15
CA VAL A 322 1.27 -19.90 3.48
C VAL A 322 2.53 -19.44 2.71
N TYR A 323 3.71 -19.97 3.06
CA TYR A 323 4.99 -19.52 2.52
C TYR A 323 5.35 -20.10 1.17
N ASP A 324 4.86 -21.30 0.85
CA ASP A 324 5.12 -21.93 -0.45
C ASP A 324 4.73 -20.99 -1.60
N ALA A 325 3.66 -20.21 -1.43
CA ALA A 325 3.22 -19.22 -2.42
C ALA A 325 4.17 -18.00 -2.52
N LEU A 326 4.77 -17.57 -1.41
CA LEU A 326 5.69 -16.44 -1.36
C LEU A 326 7.06 -16.82 -1.96
N GLU A 327 7.57 -18.00 -1.60
CA GLU A 327 8.83 -18.55 -2.08
C GLU A 327 8.79 -18.85 -3.58
N THR A 328 7.67 -19.36 -4.09
CA THR A 328 7.48 -19.62 -5.52
C THR A 328 7.25 -18.35 -6.35
N SER A 329 7.12 -17.19 -5.70
CA SER A 329 6.86 -15.95 -6.41
C SER A 329 8.12 -15.43 -7.12
N SER A 330 7.98 -15.02 -8.38
CA SER A 330 9.10 -14.57 -9.22
C SER A 330 9.86 -13.39 -8.61
N LEU A 331 9.15 -12.48 -7.92
CA LEU A 331 9.74 -11.33 -7.28
C LEU A 331 10.58 -11.70 -6.05
N THR A 332 10.13 -12.66 -5.24
CA THR A 332 10.91 -13.16 -4.10
C THR A 332 12.18 -13.87 -4.58
N SER A 333 12.05 -14.71 -5.62
CA SER A 333 13.21 -15.34 -6.26
C SER A 333 14.22 -14.31 -6.79
N LEU A 334 13.73 -13.26 -7.46
CA LEU A 334 14.55 -12.14 -7.91
C LEU A 334 15.21 -11.43 -6.73
N LEU A 335 14.50 -11.15 -5.65
CA LEU A 335 15.05 -10.45 -4.49
C LEU A 335 16.18 -11.25 -3.83
N HIS A 336 16.11 -12.58 -3.81
CA HIS A 336 17.19 -13.44 -3.32
C HIS A 336 18.48 -13.38 -4.16
N THR A 337 18.43 -12.93 -5.42
CA THR A 337 19.65 -12.69 -6.20
C THR A 337 20.41 -11.46 -5.71
N TYR A 338 19.74 -10.51 -5.03
CA TYR A 338 20.33 -9.29 -4.47
C TYR A 338 20.71 -9.47 -3.00
N ARG A 339 21.76 -10.24 -2.74
CA ARG A 339 22.21 -10.59 -1.38
C ARG A 339 22.48 -9.37 -0.48
N ASN A 340 22.94 -8.25 -1.05
CA ASN A 340 23.22 -7.03 -0.29
C ASN A 340 21.93 -6.43 0.29
N LEU A 341 20.85 -6.39 -0.50
CA LEU A 341 19.53 -5.89 -0.07
C LEU A 341 18.88 -6.82 0.97
N VAL A 342 19.05 -8.13 0.81
CA VAL A 342 18.58 -9.12 1.79
C VAL A 342 19.32 -8.96 3.12
N SER A 343 20.65 -8.82 3.06
CA SER A 343 21.51 -8.61 4.23
C SER A 343 21.21 -7.29 4.94
N HIS A 344 20.93 -6.24 4.17
CA HIS A 344 20.45 -4.94 4.67
C HIS A 344 19.12 -5.06 5.40
N THR A 345 18.13 -5.72 4.80
CA THR A 345 16.82 -5.97 5.42
C THR A 345 16.96 -6.78 6.71
N ALA A 346 17.82 -7.80 6.73
CA ALA A 346 18.09 -8.61 7.92
C ALA A 346 18.80 -7.80 9.04
N ARG A 347 19.71 -6.89 8.68
CA ARG A 347 20.37 -5.97 9.62
C ARG A 347 19.35 -5.06 10.28
N LEU A 348 18.48 -4.44 9.48
CA LEU A 348 17.42 -3.56 9.97
C LEU A 348 16.41 -4.31 10.81
N ARG A 349 16.06 -5.54 10.45
CA ARG A 349 15.26 -6.42 11.32
C ARG A 349 15.90 -6.60 12.68
N LYS A 350 17.20 -6.94 12.74
CA LYS A 350 17.89 -7.14 14.03
C LYS A 350 17.99 -5.86 14.86
N LEU A 351 18.28 -4.73 14.21
CA LEU A 351 18.39 -3.43 14.87
C LEU A 351 17.04 -2.93 15.40
N LEU A 352 16.03 -2.91 14.52
CA LEU A 352 14.73 -2.33 14.82
C LEU A 352 13.79 -3.30 15.51
N TRP A 353 13.95 -4.61 15.34
CA TRP A 353 13.00 -5.62 15.82
C TRP A 353 13.74 -6.86 16.34
N PRO A 354 14.65 -6.72 17.34
CA PRO A 354 15.37 -7.83 17.95
C PRO A 354 14.40 -8.89 18.47
N THR A 355 14.62 -10.14 18.08
CA THR A 355 13.74 -11.28 18.37
C THR A 355 14.12 -11.99 19.67
N GLU A 356 14.83 -11.32 20.57
CA GLU A 356 15.36 -11.93 21.80
C GLU A 356 14.23 -12.30 22.77
N VAL A 357 13.63 -13.45 22.53
CA VAL A 357 13.00 -14.30 23.55
C VAL A 357 14.12 -15.15 24.15
N SER A 358 15.07 -14.50 24.83
CA SER A 358 16.07 -15.22 25.62
C SER A 358 15.36 -15.79 26.84
N ALA A 359 14.93 -17.04 26.75
CA ALA A 359 14.17 -17.80 27.74
C ALA A 359 14.88 -18.06 29.08
N SER A 360 15.89 -17.26 29.47
CA SER A 360 16.77 -17.59 30.59
C SER A 360 17.17 -16.44 31.52
N ASP A 361 16.68 -15.21 31.32
CA ASP A 361 17.04 -14.12 32.22
C ASP A 361 15.81 -13.32 32.69
N ASP A 362 15.27 -13.75 33.83
CA ASP A 362 14.06 -13.23 34.51
C ASP A 362 14.24 -11.77 35.02
N THR A 363 15.37 -11.12 34.73
CA THR A 363 15.74 -9.82 35.32
C THR A 363 16.00 -8.69 34.33
N HIS A 364 16.04 -8.96 33.03
CA HIS A 364 16.14 -7.91 32.03
C HIS A 364 14.76 -7.60 31.45
N ARG A 365 14.38 -6.31 31.49
CA ARG A 365 13.30 -5.71 30.70
C ARG A 365 13.53 -6.06 29.23
N GLY A 366 13.08 -7.24 28.80
CA GLY A 366 12.88 -7.55 27.41
C GLY A 366 12.07 -6.41 26.81
N VAL A 367 12.34 -6.06 25.55
CA VAL A 367 11.48 -5.13 24.83
C VAL A 367 10.08 -5.73 24.88
N ASN A 368 9.26 -5.24 25.82
CA ASN A 368 7.88 -5.66 25.99
C ASN A 368 7.22 -5.25 24.69
N TRP A 369 7.13 -6.21 23.77
CA TRP A 369 6.24 -6.11 22.65
C TRP A 369 4.89 -5.75 23.23
N PRO A 370 4.19 -4.76 22.67
CA PRO A 370 2.86 -4.51 23.13
C PRO A 370 2.03 -5.77 22.97
N LEU A 371 1.56 -6.28 24.10
CA LEU A 371 0.62 -7.39 24.16
C LEU A 371 -0.52 -7.03 23.20
N LEU A 372 -0.74 -7.88 22.20
CA LEU A 372 -1.89 -7.72 21.34
C LEU A 372 -3.13 -7.84 22.23
N PRO A 373 -4.16 -6.99 22.07
CA PRO A 373 -5.36 -7.04 22.92
C PRO A 373 -6.03 -8.42 22.98
N SER A 374 -5.79 -9.25 21.95
CA SER A 374 -6.28 -10.63 21.87
C SER A 374 -5.64 -11.58 22.88
N ASP A 375 -4.39 -11.35 23.29
CA ASP A 375 -3.70 -12.22 24.27
C ASP A 375 -4.23 -11.99 25.69
N GLU A 376 -4.68 -10.77 26.02
CA GLU A 376 -5.25 -10.46 27.33
C GLU A 376 -6.70 -10.98 27.50
N GLN A 377 -7.46 -11.10 26.41
CA GLN A 377 -8.88 -11.48 26.48
C GLN A 377 -9.14 -13.00 26.56
N HIS A 378 -8.12 -13.85 26.43
CA HIS A 378 -8.27 -15.31 26.45
C HIS A 378 -7.60 -16.01 27.63
N ALA A 379 -6.99 -15.27 28.57
CA ALA A 379 -6.69 -15.83 29.87
C ALA A 379 -8.01 -16.02 30.63
N PRO A 380 -8.48 -17.27 30.88
CA PRO A 380 -9.63 -17.47 31.75
C PRO A 380 -9.24 -16.95 33.13
N SER A 381 -9.79 -15.80 33.51
CA SER A 381 -9.68 -15.30 34.87
C SER A 381 -10.33 -16.33 35.80
N THR A 382 -9.53 -17.23 36.35
CA THR A 382 -9.87 -18.05 37.50
C THR A 382 -9.88 -17.16 38.74
N ALA A 383 -10.78 -16.17 38.74
CA ALA A 383 -11.19 -15.47 39.94
C ALA A 383 -12.52 -16.09 40.42
N PRO A 384 -12.66 -16.44 41.71
CA PRO A 384 -13.84 -17.12 42.21
C PRO A 384 -15.06 -16.20 42.18
N HIS A 385 -16.18 -16.78 41.78
CA HIS A 385 -17.50 -16.18 41.63
C HIS A 385 -17.91 -15.26 42.79
N SER A 386 -18.18 -14.00 42.48
CA SER A 386 -19.25 -13.24 43.15
C SER A 386 -20.21 -12.73 42.08
N GLN A 387 -21.39 -13.34 42.05
CA GLN A 387 -22.56 -12.90 41.29
C GLN A 387 -22.92 -11.47 41.67
N THR A 388 -22.82 -10.55 40.72
CA THR A 388 -23.77 -9.45 40.59
C THR A 388 -24.01 -9.25 39.10
N ASP A 389 -25.19 -9.70 38.66
CA ASP A 389 -25.87 -9.25 37.46
C ASP A 389 -25.89 -7.72 37.45
N GLU A 390 -25.37 -7.10 36.38
CA GLU A 390 -25.92 -5.89 35.74
C GLU A 390 -25.05 -5.48 34.54
N GLY A 391 -25.67 -5.32 33.36
CA GLY A 391 -25.16 -4.40 32.34
C GLY A 391 -24.76 -4.95 30.96
N LEU A 392 -25.37 -6.03 30.46
CA LEU A 392 -25.24 -6.43 29.04
C LEU A 392 -26.33 -5.77 28.17
N ILE A 393 -26.24 -4.45 27.97
CA ILE A 393 -27.04 -3.73 26.95
C ILE A 393 -26.16 -2.72 26.24
N PHE A 394 -25.42 -3.15 25.21
CA PHE A 394 -24.96 -2.28 24.11
C PHE A 394 -24.48 -3.15 22.94
N ALA A 395 -25.40 -3.88 22.30
CA ALA A 395 -25.06 -4.67 21.10
C ALA A 395 -26.25 -4.91 20.16
N THR A 396 -27.07 -3.89 19.90
CA THR A 396 -28.14 -3.98 18.88
C THR A 396 -28.46 -2.59 18.34
N GLY A 397 -27.69 -2.10 17.38
CA GLY A 397 -27.93 -0.76 16.80
C GLY A 397 -27.01 -0.26 15.69
N HIS A 398 -26.26 -1.11 14.98
CA HIS A 398 -25.31 -0.64 13.96
C HIS A 398 -25.30 -1.44 12.65
N ALA A 399 -26.47 -1.77 12.11
CA ALA A 399 -26.58 -2.36 10.76
C ALA A 399 -26.90 -1.34 9.64
N MET A 400 -27.45 -0.14 9.94
CA MET A 400 -27.94 0.77 8.87
C MET A 400 -27.04 1.99 8.54
N GLY A 401 -25.86 2.12 9.16
CA GLY A 401 -24.99 3.30 8.97
C GLY A 401 -23.91 3.21 7.88
N SER A 402 -23.71 2.05 7.22
CA SER A 402 -22.45 1.78 6.48
C SER A 402 -22.39 2.24 5.01
N LEU A 403 -23.42 2.93 4.50
CA LEU A 403 -23.39 3.49 3.14
C LEU A 403 -22.77 4.89 3.05
N TRP A 404 -22.77 5.68 4.14
CA TRP A 404 -22.34 7.08 4.10
C TRP A 404 -20.83 7.30 4.33
N SER A 405 -20.10 6.31 4.83
CA SER A 405 -18.64 6.37 4.99
C SER A 405 -17.84 6.03 3.73
N ARG A 406 -18.50 5.57 2.65
CA ARG A 406 -17.83 5.13 1.40
C ARG A 406 -17.34 6.26 0.49
N LEU A 407 -17.63 7.52 0.80
CA LEU A 407 -17.26 8.68 -0.04
C LEU A 407 -16.08 9.53 0.50
N ARG A 408 -15.42 9.12 1.60
CA ARG A 408 -14.38 9.96 2.24
C ARG A 408 -12.98 9.35 2.38
N THR A 409 -12.73 8.13 1.93
CA THR A 409 -11.39 7.52 1.97
C THR A 409 -10.78 7.44 0.57
N LEU A 410 -10.34 8.59 0.05
CA LEU A 410 -9.35 8.65 -1.02
C LEU A 410 -7.97 8.86 -0.39
N PRO A 411 -6.89 8.28 -0.93
CA PRO A 411 -5.53 8.47 -0.41
C PRO A 411 -5.13 9.96 -0.42
N LEU A 412 -4.59 10.43 0.70
CA LEU A 412 -4.25 11.84 0.97
C LEU A 412 -3.21 12.42 0.00
N THR A 413 -2.46 11.58 -0.74
CA THR A 413 -1.52 12.01 -1.79
C THR A 413 -2.19 12.67 -3.01
N LEU A 414 -3.53 12.67 -3.09
CA LEU A 414 -4.29 13.41 -4.12
C LEU A 414 -4.95 14.70 -3.60
N ARG A 415 -4.77 15.04 -2.31
CA ARG A 415 -5.44 16.20 -1.71
C ARG A 415 -4.71 17.53 -1.89
N SER A 416 -3.43 17.53 -2.31
CA SER A 416 -2.69 18.79 -2.57
C SER A 416 -2.89 19.39 -3.97
N LEU A 417 -3.54 18.67 -4.91
CA LEU A 417 -3.87 19.17 -6.25
C LEU A 417 -5.38 19.39 -6.48
N ALA A 418 -6.20 19.13 -5.48
CA ALA A 418 -7.64 19.40 -5.50
C ALA A 418 -8.05 20.16 -4.24
N ALA A 419 -7.48 21.35 -4.05
CA ALA A 419 -8.14 22.36 -3.23
C ALA A 419 -9.51 22.64 -3.89
N PRO A 420 -10.63 22.58 -3.15
CA PRO A 420 -11.87 23.15 -3.65
C PRO A 420 -11.59 24.63 -3.82
N ARG A 421 -11.59 25.08 -5.08
CA ARG A 421 -11.74 26.49 -5.41
C ARG A 421 -13.03 26.91 -4.74
N ALA A 422 -12.91 27.54 -3.57
CA ALA A 422 -14.02 28.13 -2.87
C ALA A 422 -14.81 28.91 -3.90
N THR A 423 -16.10 28.59 -4.01
CA THR A 423 -17.08 29.35 -4.79
C THR A 423 -17.13 30.75 -4.22
N GLN A 424 -16.17 31.56 -4.64
CA GLN A 424 -16.26 33.00 -4.62
C GLN A 424 -17.42 33.30 -5.57
N ILE A 425 -18.54 33.71 -4.96
CA ILE A 425 -19.68 34.31 -5.62
C ILE A 425 -19.14 35.51 -6.40
N GLN A 426 -18.69 35.30 -7.63
CA GLN A 426 -18.48 36.36 -8.61
C GLN A 426 -19.78 36.55 -9.37
N ARG A 427 -20.47 37.56 -8.88
CA ARG A 427 -21.52 38.31 -9.52
C ARG A 427 -20.97 38.94 -10.82
N GLY A 428 -21.53 38.54 -11.95
CA GLY A 428 -21.61 39.33 -13.18
C GLY A 428 -20.40 39.26 -14.13
N GLY A 429 -20.69 39.00 -15.41
CA GLY A 429 -19.76 39.26 -16.51
C GLY A 429 -19.96 38.32 -17.68
N ALA A 430 -20.52 38.84 -18.77
CA ALA A 430 -20.91 38.14 -19.98
C ALA A 430 -19.75 37.40 -20.68
N GLY A 431 -20.06 36.24 -21.27
CA GLY A 431 -19.15 35.51 -22.15
C GLY A 431 -19.27 33.98 -22.03
N GLN A 432 -20.48 33.42 -22.16
CA GLN A 432 -20.61 31.97 -22.34
C GLN A 432 -20.37 31.62 -23.80
N GLU A 433 -19.20 31.04 -24.05
CA GLU A 433 -18.89 30.29 -25.26
C GLU A 433 -19.88 29.11 -25.40
N PRO A 434 -20.45 28.86 -26.60
CA PRO A 434 -21.49 27.86 -26.78
C PRO A 434 -20.96 26.45 -26.52
N GLU A 435 -21.34 25.91 -25.37
CA GLU A 435 -21.14 24.51 -24.97
C GLU A 435 -21.66 23.57 -26.08
N ASN A 436 -20.78 22.71 -26.61
CA ASN A 436 -21.06 21.82 -27.73
C ASN A 436 -22.33 20.98 -27.49
N ALA A 437 -23.28 21.05 -28.43
CA ALA A 437 -24.59 20.37 -28.36
C ALA A 437 -24.48 18.85 -28.11
N THR A 438 -23.37 18.23 -28.52
CA THR A 438 -23.04 16.82 -28.30
C THR A 438 -22.87 16.48 -26.81
N GLN A 439 -22.23 17.36 -26.03
CA GLN A 439 -22.06 17.14 -24.58
C GLN A 439 -23.37 17.25 -23.80
N ARG A 440 -24.32 18.08 -24.27
CA ARG A 440 -25.66 18.17 -23.67
C ARG A 440 -26.49 16.91 -23.89
N ALA A 441 -26.37 16.28 -25.07
CA ALA A 441 -27.05 15.02 -25.35
C ALA A 441 -26.52 13.87 -24.49
N GLU A 442 -25.19 13.81 -24.29
CA GLU A 442 -24.56 12.77 -23.47
C GLU A 442 -24.92 12.92 -21.98
N ARG A 443 -24.95 14.15 -21.46
CA ARG A 443 -25.42 14.41 -20.08
C ARG A 443 -26.86 13.98 -19.86
N ARG A 444 -27.76 14.17 -20.83
CA ARG A 444 -29.16 13.73 -20.73
C ARG A 444 -29.27 12.20 -20.69
N ARG A 445 -28.48 11.48 -21.49
CA ARG A 445 -28.45 10.00 -21.47
C ARG A 445 -27.96 9.45 -20.14
N ILE A 446 -26.92 10.07 -19.55
CA ILE A 446 -26.40 9.68 -18.23
C ILE A 446 -27.42 9.97 -17.13
N MET A 447 -28.16 11.08 -17.21
CA MET A 447 -29.22 11.38 -16.24
C MET A 447 -30.40 10.40 -16.33
N LEU A 448 -30.83 10.06 -17.55
CA LEU A 448 -31.90 9.08 -17.77
C LEU A 448 -31.55 7.69 -17.25
N GLY A 449 -30.30 7.24 -17.46
CA GLY A 449 -29.82 5.98 -16.91
C GLY A 449 -29.84 5.94 -15.38
N ARG A 450 -29.47 7.05 -14.73
CA ARG A 450 -29.51 7.17 -13.26
C ARG A 450 -30.94 7.18 -12.72
N THR A 451 -31.87 7.89 -13.37
CA THR A 451 -33.27 7.89 -12.95
C THR A 451 -33.93 6.53 -13.12
N ALA A 452 -33.64 5.82 -14.21
CA ALA A 452 -34.18 4.47 -14.44
C ALA A 452 -33.71 3.49 -13.36
N TRP A 453 -32.41 3.53 -12.99
CA TRP A 453 -31.84 2.66 -11.96
C TRP A 453 -32.41 2.92 -10.56
N ILE A 454 -32.66 4.20 -10.23
CA ILE A 454 -33.29 4.57 -8.95
C ILE A 454 -34.75 4.10 -8.90
N LEU A 455 -35.50 4.25 -10.00
CA LEU A 455 -36.89 3.77 -10.10
C LEU A 455 -36.96 2.24 -9.95
N THR A 456 -36.03 1.48 -10.55
CA THR A 456 -36.01 0.02 -10.40
C THR A 456 -35.70 -0.40 -8.96
N ALA A 457 -34.79 0.30 -8.27
CA ALA A 457 -34.50 0.03 -6.87
C ALA A 457 -35.71 0.30 -5.94
N LEU A 458 -36.49 1.35 -6.22
CA LEU A 458 -37.72 1.66 -5.48
C LEU A 458 -38.79 0.59 -5.67
N ILE A 459 -39.01 0.12 -6.90
CA ILE A 459 -39.97 -0.97 -7.21
C ILE A 459 -39.56 -2.25 -6.47
N GLY A 460 -38.26 -2.56 -6.40
CA GLY A 460 -37.76 -3.72 -5.65
C GLY A 460 -38.08 -3.67 -4.16
N ILE A 461 -37.93 -2.50 -3.52
CA ILE A 461 -38.26 -2.29 -2.10
C ILE A 461 -39.77 -2.42 -1.85
N VAL A 462 -40.59 -1.83 -2.72
CA VAL A 462 -42.06 -1.95 -2.63
C VAL A 462 -42.48 -3.40 -2.82
N GLY A 463 -41.92 -4.12 -3.79
CA GLY A 463 -42.17 -5.55 -4.01
C GLY A 463 -41.76 -6.43 -2.82
N THR A 464 -40.64 -6.13 -2.16
CA THR A 464 -40.26 -6.85 -0.93
C THR A 464 -41.15 -6.50 0.25
N ALA A 465 -41.67 -5.27 0.35
CA ALA A 465 -42.63 -4.89 1.39
C ALA A 465 -43.98 -5.63 1.23
N PHE A 466 -44.45 -5.83 -0.01
CA PHE A 466 -45.62 -6.67 -0.29
C PHE A 466 -45.35 -8.16 -0.03
N ALA A 467 -44.23 -8.70 -0.53
CA ALA A 467 -43.90 -10.12 -0.36
C ALA A 467 -43.62 -10.51 1.10
N SER A 468 -43.19 -9.56 1.94
CA SER A 468 -42.95 -9.80 3.37
C SER A 468 -44.20 -9.68 4.25
N GLY A 469 -45.36 -9.35 3.67
CA GLY A 469 -46.60 -9.14 4.43
C GLY A 469 -46.58 -7.91 5.34
N LEU A 470 -45.66 -6.96 5.09
CA LEU A 470 -45.53 -5.73 5.87
C LEU A 470 -46.60 -4.69 5.50
N ILE A 471 -47.20 -4.83 4.32
CA ILE A 471 -48.31 -4.02 3.83
C ILE A 471 -49.45 -4.97 3.49
N GLU A 472 -50.42 -5.05 4.39
CA GLU A 472 -51.70 -5.74 4.16
C GLU A 472 -52.63 -4.74 3.47
N ILE A 473 -52.89 -4.95 2.18
CA ILE A 473 -53.95 -4.19 1.49
C ILE A 473 -55.25 -4.81 1.96
N VAL A 474 -55.94 -4.14 2.88
CA VAL A 474 -57.33 -4.44 3.19
C VAL A 474 -58.15 -3.99 2.00
N THR A 475 -58.37 -4.89 1.05
CA THR A 475 -59.39 -4.72 0.01
C THR A 475 -60.74 -4.95 0.68
N GLU A 476 -61.55 -3.89 0.80
CA GLU A 476 -62.98 -4.07 1.02
C GLU A 476 -63.53 -4.86 -0.17
N GLU A 477 -63.99 -6.08 0.10
CA GLU A 477 -64.62 -6.99 -0.86
C GLU A 477 -65.92 -6.34 -1.38
N GLU A 478 -65.87 -5.80 -2.60
CA GLU A 478 -67.05 -5.71 -3.47
C GLU A 478 -67.06 -6.95 -4.35
N GLU A 479 -68.06 -7.81 -4.11
CA GLU A 479 -68.48 -8.93 -4.94
C GLU A 479 -68.84 -8.44 -6.35
N GLU A 480 -68.25 -9.04 -7.40
CA GLU A 480 -68.80 -9.16 -8.76
C GLU A 480 -67.84 -10.08 -9.54
N GLU A 481 -68.21 -11.35 -9.71
CA GLU A 481 -68.87 -11.93 -10.89
C GLU A 481 -67.91 -12.17 -12.08
N ASP A 482 -67.51 -13.45 -12.21
CA ASP A 482 -67.50 -14.32 -13.41
C ASP A 482 -66.77 -13.95 -14.72
N GLU A 483 -66.55 -15.03 -15.50
CA GLU A 483 -66.08 -15.16 -16.90
C GLU A 483 -64.56 -15.40 -17.06
N GLU A 484 -64.10 -16.67 -17.06
CA GLU A 484 -64.07 -17.65 -18.18
C GLU A 484 -63.07 -17.33 -19.30
N GLU A 485 -62.20 -18.32 -19.56
CA GLU A 485 -61.64 -18.73 -20.88
C GLU A 485 -60.70 -17.68 -21.58
N ASP A 486 -59.61 -18.00 -22.28
CA ASP A 486 -59.23 -19.19 -23.02
C ASP A 486 -57.77 -19.09 -23.52
N GLU A 487 -57.25 -20.26 -23.91
CA GLU A 487 -56.35 -20.52 -25.05
C GLU A 487 -54.83 -20.23 -25.03
N GLU A 488 -54.11 -21.35 -25.17
CA GLU A 488 -52.72 -21.55 -25.51
C GLU A 488 -52.45 -21.19 -26.99
N GLU A 489 -51.33 -20.51 -27.30
CA GLU A 489 -50.85 -20.39 -28.68
C GLU A 489 -49.33 -20.64 -28.77
N ASP A 490 -48.97 -21.87 -29.17
CA ASP A 490 -47.62 -22.31 -29.52
C ASP A 490 -47.23 -21.74 -30.90
N VAL A 491 -46.29 -20.80 -30.94
CA VAL A 491 -45.74 -20.24 -32.19
C VAL A 491 -44.50 -21.04 -32.63
N LEU A 492 -44.70 -21.89 -33.64
CA LEU A 492 -43.68 -22.68 -34.32
C LEU A 492 -43.01 -21.82 -35.42
N VAL A 493 -41.77 -21.37 -35.20
CA VAL A 493 -40.99 -20.61 -36.18
C VAL A 493 -40.17 -21.58 -37.04
N GLU A 494 -40.66 -21.83 -38.26
CA GLU A 494 -39.96 -22.56 -39.31
C GLU A 494 -38.86 -21.67 -39.92
N VAL A 495 -37.59 -22.07 -39.74
CA VAL A 495 -36.42 -21.36 -40.27
C VAL A 495 -36.19 -21.79 -41.72
N MET A 496 -36.48 -20.88 -42.65
CA MET A 496 -36.08 -20.98 -44.06
C MET A 496 -34.56 -20.95 -44.20
N GLU A 497 -33.99 -22.02 -44.77
CA GLU A 497 -32.64 -22.03 -45.34
C GLU A 497 -32.66 -21.20 -46.65
N VAL A 498 -31.83 -20.16 -46.69
CA VAL A 498 -31.55 -19.39 -47.91
C VAL A 498 -30.16 -19.78 -48.38
N ASP A 499 -30.12 -20.63 -49.41
CA ASP A 499 -28.96 -20.79 -50.30
C ASP A 499 -28.87 -19.57 -51.22
N GLU A 500 -27.77 -18.83 -51.16
CA GLU A 500 -27.45 -17.87 -52.23
C GLU A 500 -25.94 -17.81 -52.49
N ASP A 501 -25.48 -18.78 -53.26
CA ASP A 501 -24.28 -18.73 -54.10
C ASP A 501 -24.46 -17.66 -55.20
N THR A 502 -24.23 -16.38 -54.89
CA THR A 502 -24.00 -15.39 -55.96
C THR A 502 -23.17 -14.21 -55.48
N LEU A 503 -21.91 -14.15 -55.91
CA LEU A 503 -21.30 -12.99 -56.58
C LEU A 503 -19.78 -13.18 -56.68
N LYS A 504 -19.40 -13.74 -57.82
CA LYS A 504 -18.09 -13.56 -58.44
C LYS A 504 -18.05 -12.21 -59.15
N ASP A 505 -16.82 -11.72 -59.31
CA ASP A 505 -16.36 -10.74 -60.30
C ASP A 505 -16.57 -9.25 -59.98
N ASN A 506 -15.51 -8.62 -59.46
CA ASN A 506 -15.17 -7.26 -59.87
C ASN A 506 -13.65 -7.02 -59.76
N GLU A 507 -12.90 -7.52 -60.74
CA GLU A 507 -11.60 -6.96 -61.11
C GLU A 507 -11.82 -5.75 -62.03
N GLY A 508 -11.15 -4.63 -61.77
CA GLY A 508 -10.80 -3.69 -62.85
C GLY A 508 -10.79 -2.19 -62.54
N SER A 509 -9.57 -1.69 -62.32
CA SER A 509 -8.98 -0.57 -63.09
C SER A 509 -9.07 0.89 -62.59
N ALA A 510 -7.90 1.53 -62.74
CA ALA A 510 -7.57 2.96 -62.89
C ALA A 510 -7.53 3.81 -61.60
N ALA A 511 -6.38 4.21 -61.06
CA ALA A 511 -5.29 5.07 -61.59
C ALA A 511 -5.62 6.57 -61.59
N THR A 512 -5.05 7.27 -60.60
CA THR A 512 -4.55 8.67 -60.57
C THR A 512 -4.08 8.89 -59.12
N GLY A 513 -2.87 9.31 -58.74
CA GLY A 513 -1.85 10.15 -59.40
C GLY A 513 -1.68 11.42 -58.54
N VAL A 514 -0.42 11.80 -58.25
CA VAL A 514 0.07 13.02 -57.56
C VAL A 514 0.11 12.90 -56.01
N GLY A 515 1.27 12.81 -55.35
CA GLY A 515 2.34 13.82 -55.16
C GLY A 515 2.20 14.35 -53.71
N ASP A 516 3.18 14.53 -52.83
CA ASP A 516 4.62 14.74 -52.91
C ASP A 516 5.27 14.40 -51.55
N GLU A 517 6.53 13.98 -51.61
CA GLU A 517 7.69 14.46 -50.83
C GLU A 517 7.50 14.80 -49.33
N ASP A 518 8.11 13.99 -48.44
CA ASP A 518 9.10 14.59 -47.53
C ASP A 518 10.08 13.54 -46.99
N ASP A 519 11.35 13.91 -47.08
CA ASP A 519 12.53 13.09 -46.85
C ASP A 519 12.91 13.05 -45.37
N GLY A 520 13.19 11.86 -44.85
CA GLY A 520 13.59 11.63 -43.46
C GLY A 520 14.63 10.55 -43.32
N ALA A 521 15.77 10.72 -44.00
CA ALA A 521 16.95 9.87 -43.92
C ALA A 521 17.51 9.84 -42.48
N TRP A 522 17.48 8.67 -41.84
CA TRP A 522 18.36 8.37 -40.70
C TRP A 522 19.47 7.42 -41.15
N ALA A 523 20.66 7.99 -41.17
CA ALA A 523 21.92 7.37 -41.55
C ALA A 523 22.21 6.13 -40.70
N THR A 524 22.51 5.04 -41.39
CA THR A 524 23.21 3.88 -40.88
C THR A 524 24.68 4.27 -40.71
N VAL A 525 25.09 4.59 -39.48
CA VAL A 525 26.49 4.74 -39.13
C VAL A 525 27.02 3.37 -38.73
N GLY A 526 27.89 2.83 -39.59
CA GLY A 526 28.75 1.70 -39.25
C GLY A 526 29.78 2.11 -38.22
N GLN A 527 30.05 1.21 -37.27
CA GLN A 527 31.22 1.29 -36.41
C GLN A 527 32.01 0.00 -36.50
N GLU A 528 32.97 0.10 -37.42
CA GLU A 528 34.35 -0.36 -37.36
C GLU A 528 34.75 -1.49 -36.39
N VAL A 529 35.32 -2.50 -37.03
CA VAL A 529 36.03 -3.65 -36.52
C VAL A 529 37.34 -3.20 -35.89
N GLY A 530 37.46 -3.35 -34.56
CA GLY A 530 38.73 -3.28 -33.83
C GLY A 530 39.17 -4.69 -33.47
N ARG A 531 40.25 -5.14 -34.11
CA ARG A 531 40.92 -6.43 -33.96
C ARG A 531 42.27 -6.17 -33.30
N GLU A 532 42.43 -6.58 -32.05
CA GLU A 532 43.68 -6.66 -31.29
C GLU A 532 43.41 -7.72 -30.19
N ASP A 533 44.31 -8.56 -29.71
CA ASP A 533 45.49 -9.24 -30.22
C ASP A 533 45.73 -10.37 -29.21
N ASP A 534 46.33 -11.45 -29.68
CA ASP A 534 46.82 -12.58 -28.88
C ASP A 534 47.71 -12.14 -27.70
N ALA A 535 47.41 -12.65 -26.51
CA ALA A 535 48.42 -12.86 -25.47
C ALA A 535 48.04 -14.05 -24.58
N THR A 536 48.52 -15.21 -24.99
CA THR A 536 48.72 -16.41 -24.18
C THR A 536 49.83 -16.16 -23.16
N SER A 537 49.59 -16.42 -21.88
CA SER A 537 50.68 -16.72 -20.93
C SER A 537 50.15 -17.34 -19.63
N HIS A 538 50.66 -18.55 -19.37
CA HIS A 538 50.96 -19.20 -18.09
C HIS A 538 49.83 -19.39 -17.06
N GLU A 539 49.34 -20.61 -16.81
CA GLU A 539 50.06 -21.73 -16.19
C GLU A 539 50.61 -21.32 -14.82
N ASN A 540 49.84 -21.59 -13.76
CA ASN A 540 50.37 -21.76 -12.41
C ASN A 540 49.54 -22.83 -11.70
N ASP A 541 50.11 -24.02 -11.81
CA ASP A 541 50.05 -25.14 -10.91
C ASP A 541 50.44 -24.70 -9.48
N VAL A 542 49.54 -24.87 -8.50
CA VAL A 542 49.92 -24.99 -7.08
C VAL A 542 49.00 -26.03 -6.44
N THR A 543 49.52 -27.24 -6.40
CA THR A 543 49.26 -28.22 -5.34
C THR A 543 49.76 -27.67 -4.00
N GLU A 544 48.96 -27.70 -2.94
CA GLU A 544 49.47 -28.23 -1.67
C GLU A 544 48.35 -28.64 -0.72
N THR A 545 48.40 -29.93 -0.41
CA THR A 545 47.76 -30.65 0.68
C THR A 545 48.15 -30.08 2.04
N GLY A 546 47.19 -30.01 2.97
CA GLY A 546 47.46 -29.71 4.38
C GLY A 546 46.42 -30.35 5.28
N ASP A 547 46.59 -31.64 5.55
CA ASP A 547 46.22 -32.27 6.82
C ASP A 547 47.00 -31.59 7.95
N VAL A 548 46.38 -31.29 9.09
CA VAL A 548 46.87 -31.56 10.47
C VAL A 548 45.74 -31.29 11.49
N GLN A 549 45.42 -32.37 12.22
CA GLN A 549 44.92 -32.53 13.60
C GLN A 549 43.78 -31.69 14.16
#